data_AF-A0A3M2SXA7-F1
#
_entry.id   AF-A0A3M2SXA7-F1
#
_cell.length_a   1.000
_cell.length_b   1.000
_cell.length_c   1.000
_cell.angle_alpha   90.00
_cell.angle_beta   90.00
_cell.angle_gamma   90.00
#
_symmetry.space_group_name_H-M   'P 1'
#
loop_
_entity.id
_entity.type
_entity.pdbx_description
1 polymer ?
#
loop_
_entity_poly.entity_id
_entity_poly.type
_entity_poly.pdbx_seq_one_letter_code
_entity_poly.pdbx_strand_id
1 'polypeptide(L)'
;MSDFVPPQTVEVDLIFPRNETYALSPLMPVVFAVQNPFYAEPLDLSLSYRIFDVSTWNDSTSNILEPKWSNITTTSNDPYYFVFDGTQKFSDIEGTWMLLWEVHGLICSESHSTFTIRGINDANKVWFTTKKGAQQADLIAATDPGTCANTQSFTFNVTGSMDISTSSQFDADSCAVLSPTSPWPAPSQCQVEISSAKASSINDYEPVRRGTCGVLNVSIDREVKLSITVKSPFSNNRLLKDTHPPEVKL
;
A
#
# COMPACT_ATOMS: atom_id res chain seq x y z
N MET A 1 7.50 5.31 -25.56
CA MET A 1 7.95 4.08 -24.89
C MET A 1 9.32 4.37 -24.32
N SER A 2 9.45 4.40 -22.99
CA SER A 2 10.75 4.36 -22.34
C SER A 2 11.29 2.95 -22.52
N ASP A 3 12.45 2.82 -23.17
CA ASP A 3 13.09 1.52 -23.34
C ASP A 3 13.57 1.01 -21.97
N PHE A 4 13.40 -0.29 -21.70
CA PHE A 4 13.93 -0.95 -20.51
C PHE A 4 15.44 -1.11 -20.66
N VAL A 5 16.21 -0.30 -19.93
CA VAL A 5 17.69 -0.26 -20.02
C VAL A 5 18.32 -0.61 -18.66
N PRO A 6 18.53 -1.90 -18.39
CA PRO A 6 19.23 -2.36 -17.19
C PRO A 6 20.76 -2.18 -17.31
N PRO A 7 21.52 -2.23 -16.20
CA PRO A 7 21.05 -2.49 -14.84
C PRO A 7 20.40 -1.26 -14.19
N GLN A 8 19.34 -1.49 -13.42
CA GLN A 8 18.73 -0.49 -12.56
C GLN A 8 18.45 -1.05 -11.18
N THR A 9 18.57 -0.22 -10.15
CA THR A 9 18.27 -0.61 -8.78
C THR A 9 16.83 -0.22 -8.45
N VAL A 10 15.98 -1.21 -8.20
CA VAL A 10 14.68 -0.96 -7.57
C VAL A 10 14.91 -0.89 -6.07
N GLU A 11 14.42 0.17 -5.43
CA GLU A 11 14.53 0.36 -3.99
C GLU A 11 13.14 0.50 -3.38
N VAL A 12 12.89 -0.20 -2.27
CA VAL A 12 11.66 -0.09 -1.50
C VAL A 12 12.01 0.48 -0.12
N ASP A 13 11.49 1.66 0.17
CA ASP A 13 11.70 2.39 1.42
C ASP A 13 10.46 2.33 2.31
N LEU A 14 10.62 2.03 3.61
CA LEU A 14 9.58 2.31 4.60
C LEU A 14 9.66 3.79 5.02
N ILE A 15 8.79 4.61 4.42
CA ILE A 15 8.72 6.05 4.73
C ILE A 15 8.05 6.28 6.08
N PHE A 16 6.99 5.54 6.39
CA PHE A 16 6.25 5.70 7.63
C PHE A 16 5.54 4.41 8.06
N PRO A 17 5.47 4.07 9.35
CA PRO A 17 6.05 4.77 10.51
C PRO A 17 7.57 4.58 10.67
N ARG A 18 8.18 5.51 11.38
CA ARG A 18 9.58 5.52 11.87
C ARG A 18 9.65 5.17 13.35
N ASN A 19 10.87 4.96 13.85
CA ASN A 19 11.15 4.69 15.26
C ASN A 19 11.02 5.95 16.15
N GLU A 20 9.77 6.40 16.27
CA GLU A 20 9.39 7.63 16.95
C GLU A 20 8.11 7.43 17.79
N THR A 21 7.62 8.53 18.37
CA THR A 21 6.39 8.58 19.17
C THR A 21 5.37 9.47 18.48
N TYR A 22 4.24 8.90 18.10
CA TYR A 22 3.18 9.62 17.38
C TYR A 22 1.99 9.90 18.28
N ALA A 23 1.27 10.96 17.96
CA ALA A 23 -0.05 11.21 18.51
C ALA A 23 -1.01 10.07 18.19
N LEU A 24 -2.08 9.96 18.97
CA LEU A 24 -3.23 9.16 18.57
C LEU A 24 -3.82 9.74 17.28
N SER A 25 -4.16 8.87 16.34
CA SER A 25 -4.70 9.24 15.04
C SER A 25 -5.88 8.34 14.69
N PRO A 26 -7.03 8.92 14.26
CA PRO A 26 -8.16 8.15 13.73
C PRO A 26 -7.77 7.25 12.56
N LEU A 27 -6.74 7.65 11.82
CA LEU A 27 -6.17 6.88 10.72
C LEU A 27 -4.66 7.16 10.64
N MET A 28 -3.86 6.21 11.08
CA MET A 28 -2.41 6.31 10.98
C MET A 28 -1.97 5.66 9.66
N PRO A 29 -1.22 6.37 8.80
CA PRO A 29 -0.80 5.80 7.53
C PRO A 29 0.28 4.72 7.73
N VAL A 30 0.46 3.88 6.71
CA VAL A 30 1.64 3.06 6.49
C VAL A 30 2.07 3.34 5.06
N VAL A 31 3.29 3.85 4.86
CA VAL A 31 3.73 4.42 3.59
C VAL A 31 5.06 3.81 3.18
N PHE A 32 5.07 3.26 1.99
CA PHE A 32 6.26 2.82 1.28
C PHE A 32 6.50 3.70 0.06
N ALA A 33 7.76 3.82 -0.33
CA ALA A 33 8.15 4.40 -1.61
C ALA A 33 8.95 3.37 -2.40
N VAL A 34 8.71 3.33 -3.70
CA VAL A 34 9.36 2.42 -4.64
C VAL A 34 10.10 3.25 -5.67
N GLN A 35 11.42 3.27 -5.61
CA GLN A 35 12.26 3.97 -6.57
C GLN A 35 12.48 3.10 -7.80
N ASN A 36 12.56 3.75 -8.97
CA ASN A 36 12.61 3.08 -10.28
C ASN A 36 11.43 2.11 -10.51
N PRO A 37 10.17 2.54 -10.30
CA PRO A 37 9.01 1.64 -10.29
C PRO A 37 8.72 1.01 -11.67
N PHE A 38 9.21 1.59 -12.77
CA PHE A 38 9.18 0.96 -14.09
C PHE A 38 9.95 -0.37 -14.12
N TYR A 39 11.02 -0.50 -13.34
CA TYR A 39 11.80 -1.73 -13.21
C TYR A 39 11.24 -2.68 -12.14
N ALA A 40 10.23 -2.24 -11.39
CA ALA A 40 9.53 -3.05 -10.39
C ALA A 40 8.41 -3.92 -10.99
N GLU A 41 7.88 -3.56 -12.17
CA GLU A 41 6.87 -4.37 -12.88
C GLU A 41 7.31 -5.82 -13.11
N PRO A 42 8.49 -6.12 -13.69
CA PRO A 42 8.93 -7.51 -13.86
C PRO A 42 9.29 -8.20 -12.53
N LEU A 43 9.43 -7.46 -11.42
CA LEU A 43 9.59 -8.07 -10.10
C LEU A 43 8.26 -8.53 -9.50
N ASP A 44 7.12 -8.11 -10.05
CA ASP A 44 5.78 -8.38 -9.55
C ASP A 44 5.68 -8.19 -8.03
N LEU A 45 6.21 -7.05 -7.55
CA LEU A 45 6.38 -6.85 -6.12
C LEU A 45 5.00 -6.74 -5.44
N SER A 46 4.85 -7.39 -4.30
CA SER A 46 3.78 -7.10 -3.35
C SER A 46 4.39 -6.74 -2.01
N LEU A 47 3.75 -5.80 -1.32
CA LEU A 47 4.18 -5.36 0.00
C LEU A 47 3.17 -5.85 1.01
N SER A 48 3.63 -6.34 2.15
CA SER A 48 2.74 -6.66 3.26
C SER A 48 3.27 -6.09 4.55
N TYR A 49 2.37 -5.86 5.49
CA TYR A 49 2.77 -5.47 6.83
C TYR A 49 1.87 -6.11 7.87
N ARG A 50 2.42 -6.23 9.07
CA ARG A 50 1.70 -6.59 10.29
C ARG A 50 2.20 -5.74 11.45
N ILE A 51 1.29 -5.09 12.17
CA ILE A 51 1.59 -4.31 13.35
C ILE A 51 1.12 -5.07 14.58
N PHE A 52 2.05 -5.39 15.47
CA PHE A 52 1.82 -6.09 16.72
C PHE A 52 1.78 -5.10 17.89
N ASP A 53 0.81 -5.30 18.78
CA ASP A 53 0.91 -4.79 20.14
C ASP A 53 2.01 -5.56 20.88
N VAL A 54 3.05 -4.85 21.33
CA VAL A 54 4.20 -5.47 22.00
C VAL A 54 3.84 -5.95 23.41
N SER A 55 2.78 -5.42 24.02
CA SER A 55 2.35 -5.82 25.35
C SER A 55 1.62 -7.18 25.33
N THR A 56 0.90 -7.49 24.24
CA THR A 56 0.08 -8.70 24.15
C THR A 56 0.56 -9.71 23.11
N TRP A 57 1.27 -9.26 22.06
CA TRP A 57 1.70 -10.01 20.86
C TRP A 57 0.59 -10.71 20.06
N ASN A 58 -0.62 -10.81 20.61
CA ASN A 58 -1.77 -11.48 20.01
C ASN A 58 -2.71 -10.50 19.28
N ASP A 59 -2.70 -9.22 19.65
CA ASP A 59 -3.46 -8.20 18.93
C ASP A 59 -2.60 -7.62 17.79
N SER A 60 -3.02 -7.88 16.55
CA SER A 60 -2.35 -7.36 15.37
C SER A 60 -3.32 -6.86 14.30
N THR A 61 -2.86 -5.91 13.50
CA THR A 61 -3.50 -5.50 12.25
C THR A 61 -2.52 -5.75 11.12
N SER A 62 -3.01 -6.17 9.96
CA SER A 62 -2.16 -6.47 8.82
C SER A 62 -2.88 -6.17 7.52
N ASN A 63 -2.12 -5.86 6.48
CA ASN A 63 -2.64 -5.77 5.13
C ASN A 63 -1.61 -6.25 4.10
N ILE A 64 -2.11 -6.58 2.92
CA ILE A 64 -1.30 -6.83 1.71
C ILE A 64 -1.64 -5.72 0.72
N LEU A 65 -0.61 -5.09 0.20
CA LEU A 65 -0.67 -4.01 -0.76
C LEU A 65 -0.13 -4.56 -2.08
N GLU A 66 -1.00 -4.61 -3.07
CA GLU A 66 -0.70 -5.07 -4.43
C GLU A 66 -0.65 -3.84 -5.34
N PRO A 67 0.54 -3.28 -5.60
CA PRO A 67 0.66 -2.12 -6.46
C PRO A 67 0.27 -2.50 -7.89
N LYS A 68 -0.46 -1.62 -8.56
CA LYS A 68 -0.86 -1.85 -9.96
C LYS A 68 0.26 -1.41 -10.88
N TRP A 69 1.33 -2.22 -10.95
CA TRP A 69 2.57 -1.91 -11.69
C TRP A 69 2.31 -1.53 -13.15
N SER A 70 1.38 -2.20 -13.82
CA SER A 70 0.98 -1.94 -15.21
C SER A 70 0.34 -0.57 -15.45
N ASN A 71 -0.18 0.08 -14.41
CA ASN A 71 -0.76 1.42 -14.47
C ASN A 71 0.26 2.53 -14.16
N ILE A 72 1.49 2.16 -13.80
CA ILE A 72 2.54 3.11 -13.46
C ILE A 72 3.05 3.73 -14.76
N THR A 73 2.45 4.84 -15.14
CA THR A 73 3.01 5.73 -16.15
C THR A 73 4.04 6.63 -15.48
N THR A 74 5.25 6.11 -15.23
CA THR A 74 6.35 7.04 -14.91
C THR A 74 6.60 7.88 -16.15
N THR A 75 6.11 9.12 -16.13
CA THR A 75 6.80 10.16 -16.89
C THR A 75 8.25 10.20 -16.40
N SER A 76 9.23 10.51 -17.24
CA SER A 76 10.66 10.52 -16.88
C SER A 76 11.03 11.43 -15.69
N ASN A 77 10.05 12.13 -15.11
CA ASN A 77 10.21 13.13 -14.06
C ASN A 77 9.75 12.66 -12.68
N ASP A 78 9.11 11.48 -12.53
CA ASP A 78 8.76 10.93 -11.21
C ASP A 78 9.56 9.65 -10.95
N PRO A 79 10.67 9.74 -10.19
CA PRO A 79 11.56 8.60 -9.98
C PRO A 79 11.03 7.59 -8.95
N TYR A 80 9.87 7.86 -8.32
CA TYR A 80 9.32 7.03 -7.27
C TYR A 80 7.80 6.82 -7.37
N TYR A 81 7.33 5.72 -6.80
CA TYR A 81 5.92 5.39 -6.66
C TYR A 81 5.58 5.13 -5.19
N PHE A 82 4.55 5.79 -4.67
CA PHE A 82 4.11 5.60 -3.29
C PHE A 82 3.04 4.51 -3.19
N VAL A 83 3.29 3.52 -2.34
CA VAL A 83 2.34 2.48 -1.94
C VAL A 83 1.95 2.75 -0.50
N PHE A 84 0.66 2.89 -0.21
CA PHE A 84 0.23 3.24 1.14
C PHE A 84 -1.13 2.66 1.51
N ASP A 85 -1.34 2.58 2.82
CA ASP A 85 -2.61 2.22 3.46
C ASP A 85 -2.77 3.00 4.76
N GLY A 86 -3.89 2.82 5.46
CA GLY A 86 -4.15 3.44 6.75
C GLY A 86 -4.83 2.49 7.73
N THR A 87 -4.46 2.59 9.01
CA THR A 87 -5.04 1.79 10.09
C THR A 87 -5.69 2.66 11.16
N GLN A 88 -6.88 2.24 11.62
CA GLN A 88 -7.63 2.91 12.68
C GLN A 88 -7.23 2.43 14.09
N LYS A 89 -6.29 1.49 14.19
CA LYS A 89 -5.89 0.82 15.43
C LYS A 89 -5.41 1.79 16.53
N PHE A 90 -4.95 2.99 16.17
CA PHE A 90 -4.33 3.94 17.08
C PHE A 90 -5.20 5.17 17.38
N SER A 91 -6.51 5.06 17.14
CA SER A 91 -7.47 6.17 17.36
C SER A 91 -7.52 6.61 18.82
N ASP A 92 -7.45 5.66 19.75
CA ASP A 92 -7.62 5.88 21.19
C ASP A 92 -6.63 5.08 22.06
N ILE A 93 -5.68 4.37 21.43
CA ILE A 93 -4.78 3.43 22.10
C ILE A 93 -3.34 3.96 22.13
N GLU A 94 -2.83 4.18 23.33
CA GLU A 94 -1.41 4.43 23.60
C GLU A 94 -0.68 3.09 23.77
N GLY A 95 0.56 2.98 23.26
CA GLY A 95 1.27 1.71 23.33
C GLY A 95 2.64 1.72 22.66
N THR A 96 3.28 0.55 22.70
CA THR A 96 4.48 0.23 21.92
C THR A 96 4.13 -0.81 20.89
N TRP A 97 4.57 -0.56 19.66
CA TRP A 97 4.16 -1.30 18.50
C TRP A 97 5.38 -1.78 17.73
N MET A 98 5.29 -2.98 17.17
CA MET A 98 6.26 -3.48 16.21
C MET A 98 5.56 -3.64 14.87
N LEU A 99 5.99 -2.88 13.86
CA LEU A 99 5.60 -3.11 12.48
C LEU A 99 6.62 -4.02 11.84
N LEU A 100 6.20 -5.23 11.48
CA LEU A 100 6.88 -6.12 10.55
C LEU A 100 6.37 -5.79 9.15
N TRP A 101 7.26 -5.60 8.20
CA TRP A 101 6.91 -5.42 6.79
C TRP A 101 7.75 -6.31 5.91
N GLU A 102 7.16 -6.75 4.82
CA GLU A 102 7.71 -7.75 3.93
C GLU A 102 7.57 -7.29 2.48
N VAL A 103 8.60 -7.57 1.69
CA VAL A 103 8.59 -7.44 0.25
C VAL A 103 8.58 -8.84 -0.34
N HIS A 104 7.54 -9.13 -1.11
CA HIS A 104 7.44 -10.33 -1.90
C HIS A 104 7.56 -9.98 -3.38
N GLY A 105 7.99 -10.93 -4.19
CA GLY A 105 8.10 -10.74 -5.63
C GLY A 105 8.64 -11.98 -6.33
N LEU A 106 8.89 -11.85 -7.63
CA LEU A 106 9.35 -12.92 -8.50
C LEU A 106 10.68 -12.57 -9.13
N ILE A 107 11.59 -13.54 -9.13
CA ILE A 107 12.87 -13.45 -9.84
C ILE A 107 13.07 -14.66 -10.72
N CYS A 108 13.77 -14.41 -11.82
CA CYS A 108 14.15 -15.41 -12.79
C CYS A 108 15.66 -15.57 -12.79
N SER A 109 16.09 -16.82 -12.85
CA SER A 109 17.47 -17.18 -13.12
C SER A 109 17.54 -18.17 -14.26
N GLU A 110 18.45 -17.92 -15.20
CA GLU A 110 18.76 -18.86 -16.27
C GLU A 110 19.78 -19.89 -15.79
N SER A 111 19.45 -21.18 -15.89
CA SER A 111 20.41 -22.25 -15.68
C SER A 111 20.42 -23.18 -16.88
N HIS A 112 21.53 -23.20 -17.63
CA HIS A 112 21.89 -24.19 -18.65
C HIS A 112 20.69 -24.89 -19.33
N SER A 113 19.80 -24.13 -19.99
CA SER A 113 18.60 -24.53 -20.76
C SER A 113 17.22 -24.56 -20.06
N THR A 114 17.11 -24.22 -18.77
CA THR A 114 15.82 -24.00 -18.09
C THR A 114 15.82 -22.70 -17.31
N PHE A 115 14.68 -22.00 -17.29
CA PHE A 115 14.45 -20.87 -16.39
C PHE A 115 13.83 -21.38 -15.10
N THR A 116 14.25 -20.82 -13.96
CA THR A 116 13.59 -21.07 -12.67
C THR A 116 13.03 -19.78 -12.12
N ILE A 117 11.75 -19.82 -11.73
CA ILE A 117 11.10 -18.74 -10.98
C ILE A 117 11.33 -19.00 -9.49
N ARG A 118 11.78 -17.99 -8.75
CA ARG A 118 11.89 -18.00 -7.28
C ARG A 118 11.19 -16.80 -6.68
N GLY A 119 10.73 -16.94 -5.44
CA GLY A 119 10.13 -15.85 -4.69
C GLY A 119 11.19 -15.01 -3.96
N ILE A 120 11.03 -13.69 -4.01
CA ILE A 120 11.62 -12.75 -3.04
C ILE A 120 10.75 -12.81 -1.78
N ASN A 121 11.37 -12.85 -0.60
CA ASN A 121 10.69 -12.82 0.69
C ASN A 121 11.60 -12.13 1.71
N ASP A 122 11.80 -10.82 1.52
CA ASP A 122 12.62 -10.00 2.41
C ASP A 122 11.74 -9.31 3.45
N ALA A 123 12.19 -9.26 4.70
CA ALA A 123 11.40 -8.75 5.82
C ALA A 123 12.23 -7.89 6.75
N ASN A 124 11.65 -6.79 7.23
CA ASN A 124 12.27 -5.91 8.21
C ASN A 124 11.24 -5.44 9.24
N LYS A 125 11.70 -4.82 10.32
CA LYS A 125 10.82 -4.36 11.39
C LYS A 125 11.23 -3.01 11.94
N VAL A 126 10.23 -2.19 12.24
CA VAL A 126 10.39 -0.93 12.97
C VAL A 126 9.55 -0.98 14.24
N TRP A 127 10.09 -0.40 15.31
CA TRP A 127 9.38 -0.20 16.57
C TRP A 127 8.94 1.24 16.63
N PHE A 128 7.73 1.52 17.12
CA PHE A 128 7.28 2.88 17.35
C PHE A 128 6.31 2.91 18.53
N THR A 129 5.93 4.10 18.98
CA THR A 129 4.97 4.25 20.07
C THR A 129 3.88 5.25 19.72
N THR A 130 2.74 5.13 20.40
CA THR A 130 1.64 6.10 20.33
C THR A 130 1.36 6.67 21.71
N LYS A 131 1.14 7.98 21.79
CA LYS A 131 0.90 8.68 23.05
C LYS A 131 -0.01 9.90 22.87
N LYS A 132 -0.88 10.16 23.84
CA LYS A 132 -1.69 11.38 23.89
C LYS A 132 -0.80 12.61 23.99
N GLY A 133 -1.08 13.61 23.16
CA GLY A 133 -0.33 14.87 23.13
C GLY A 133 1.07 14.78 22.49
N ALA A 134 1.44 13.64 21.90
CA ALA A 134 2.62 13.58 21.03
C ALA A 134 2.37 14.31 19.70
N GLN A 135 3.39 14.36 18.84
CA GLN A 135 3.30 15.01 17.53
C GLN A 135 2.50 14.15 16.55
N GLN A 136 1.66 14.77 15.71
CA GLN A 136 0.99 14.08 14.61
C GLN A 136 2.00 13.60 13.56
N ALA A 137 1.63 12.56 12.81
CA ALA A 137 2.47 12.08 11.71
C ALA A 137 2.74 13.21 10.70
N ASP A 138 4.01 13.44 10.38
CA ASP A 138 4.44 14.39 9.35
C ASP A 138 5.18 13.63 8.25
N LEU A 139 4.46 13.35 7.16
CA LEU A 139 5.00 12.58 6.03
C LEU A 139 6.03 13.37 5.23
N ILE A 140 5.99 14.71 5.26
CA ILE A 140 6.96 15.55 4.56
C ILE A 140 8.28 15.52 5.33
N ALA A 141 8.21 15.77 6.65
CA ALA A 141 9.38 15.72 7.51
C ALA A 141 10.04 14.32 7.58
N ALA A 142 9.24 13.25 7.38
CA ALA A 142 9.76 11.89 7.29
C ALA A 142 10.72 11.68 6.09
N THR A 143 10.60 12.50 5.05
CA THR A 143 11.47 12.49 3.87
C THR A 143 12.60 13.53 3.91
N ASP A 144 12.69 14.36 4.96
CA ASP A 144 13.76 15.34 5.08
C ASP A 144 15.14 14.65 5.19
N PRO A 145 16.20 15.19 4.53
CA PRO A 145 17.52 14.57 4.47
C PRO A 145 18.12 14.10 5.81
N GLY A 146 17.82 14.81 6.90
CA GLY A 146 18.28 14.44 8.25
C GLY A 146 17.52 13.26 8.89
N THR A 147 16.29 13.01 8.45
CA THR A 147 15.35 12.04 9.04
C THR A 147 15.37 10.71 8.28
N CYS A 148 15.45 10.77 6.95
CA CYS A 148 15.43 9.60 6.07
C CYS A 148 16.77 8.84 6.02
N ALA A 149 17.87 9.38 6.56
CA ALA A 149 19.16 8.67 6.61
C ALA A 149 19.11 7.37 7.41
N ASN A 150 18.10 7.19 8.26
CA ASN A 150 17.88 5.95 9.02
C ASN A 150 16.76 5.08 8.42
N THR A 151 16.43 5.29 7.14
CA THR A 151 15.35 4.54 6.49
C THR A 151 15.72 3.09 6.28
N GLN A 152 14.79 2.22 6.68
CA GLN A 152 14.85 0.82 6.34
C GLN A 152 14.40 0.66 4.90
N SER A 153 15.23 -0.02 4.12
CA SER A 153 14.92 -0.30 2.73
C SER A 153 15.47 -1.62 2.25
N PHE A 154 14.92 -2.07 1.14
CA PHE A 154 15.42 -3.18 0.34
C PHE A 154 15.80 -2.68 -1.04
N THR A 155 16.94 -3.13 -1.56
CA THR A 155 17.35 -2.85 -2.93
C THR A 155 17.36 -4.13 -3.74
N PHE A 156 17.04 -4.04 -5.02
CA PHE A 156 17.08 -5.16 -5.96
C PHE A 156 17.77 -4.68 -7.24
N ASN A 157 18.95 -5.23 -7.55
CA ASN A 157 19.69 -4.84 -8.75
C ASN A 157 19.17 -5.63 -9.96
N VAL A 158 18.22 -5.04 -10.68
CA VAL A 158 17.59 -5.62 -11.87
C VAL A 158 18.55 -5.46 -13.05
N THR A 159 18.99 -6.59 -13.59
CA THR A 159 19.96 -6.68 -14.71
C THR A 159 19.30 -7.05 -16.04
N GLY A 160 18.04 -7.46 -16.00
CA GLY A 160 17.26 -7.86 -17.17
C GLY A 160 15.84 -8.23 -16.81
N SER A 161 15.06 -8.57 -17.82
CA SER A 161 13.76 -9.23 -17.69
C SER A 161 13.70 -10.40 -18.67
N MET A 162 12.88 -11.40 -18.35
CA MET A 162 12.60 -12.55 -19.19
C MET A 162 11.09 -12.70 -19.34
N ASP A 163 10.61 -12.95 -20.55
CA ASP A 163 9.21 -13.27 -20.79
C ASP A 163 8.87 -14.62 -20.15
N ILE A 164 7.73 -14.68 -19.45
CA ILE A 164 7.22 -15.93 -18.90
C ILE A 164 5.97 -16.36 -19.66
N SER A 165 5.89 -17.64 -20.02
CA SER A 165 4.70 -18.15 -20.71
C SER A 165 3.47 -18.05 -19.81
N THR A 166 2.35 -17.56 -20.35
CA THR A 166 1.03 -17.38 -19.71
C THR A 166 0.41 -18.63 -19.06
N SER A 167 1.09 -19.78 -19.06
CA SER A 167 0.75 -20.97 -18.29
C SER A 167 1.31 -20.95 -16.86
N SER A 168 1.95 -19.86 -16.43
CA SER A 168 2.44 -19.71 -15.08
C SER A 168 1.30 -19.32 -14.13
N GLN A 169 1.40 -19.70 -12.85
CA GLN A 169 0.37 -19.45 -11.82
C GLN A 169 0.37 -17.97 -11.36
N PHE A 170 1.01 -17.09 -12.12
CA PHE A 170 1.34 -15.71 -11.74
C PHE A 170 0.73 -14.76 -12.76
N ASP A 171 0.26 -13.60 -12.30
CA ASP A 171 -0.39 -12.57 -13.13
C ASP A 171 0.62 -11.70 -13.91
N ALA A 172 1.91 -12.08 -13.91
CA ALA A 172 2.98 -11.36 -14.60
C ALA A 172 3.27 -11.95 -16.00
N ASP A 173 3.46 -11.09 -16.98
CA ASP A 173 3.88 -11.48 -18.35
C ASP A 173 5.40 -11.63 -18.49
N SER A 174 6.15 -11.06 -17.54
CA SER A 174 7.61 -11.12 -17.50
C SER A 174 8.11 -11.21 -16.06
N CYS A 175 9.40 -11.51 -15.92
CA CYS A 175 10.03 -11.77 -14.63
C CYS A 175 11.45 -11.20 -14.61
N ALA A 176 11.83 -10.56 -13.50
CA ALA A 176 13.08 -9.84 -13.39
C ALA A 176 14.28 -10.77 -13.18
N VAL A 177 15.40 -10.42 -13.81
CA VAL A 177 16.70 -11.08 -13.60
C VAL A 177 17.54 -10.20 -12.70
N LEU A 178 17.87 -10.68 -11.51
CA LEU A 178 18.70 -9.93 -10.57
C LEU A 178 20.19 -10.22 -10.76
N SER A 179 21.02 -9.24 -10.41
CA SER A 179 22.47 -9.42 -10.33
C SER A 179 22.80 -10.61 -9.41
N PRO A 180 23.63 -11.57 -9.85
CA PRO A 180 24.06 -12.70 -9.01
C PRO A 180 25.02 -12.26 -7.89
N THR A 181 25.55 -11.04 -7.98
CA THR A 181 26.52 -10.50 -7.02
C THR A 181 25.77 -9.70 -5.95
N SER A 182 25.82 -10.20 -4.71
CA SER A 182 25.26 -9.60 -3.49
C SER A 182 26.40 -9.20 -2.52
N PRO A 183 26.29 -8.09 -1.77
CA PRO A 183 25.14 -7.20 -1.65
C PRO A 183 24.89 -6.38 -2.91
N TRP A 184 23.61 -6.16 -3.23
CA TRP A 184 23.20 -5.20 -4.26
C TRP A 184 23.54 -3.77 -3.82
N PRO A 185 23.52 -2.78 -4.73
CA PRO A 185 23.88 -1.41 -4.40
C PRO A 185 23.18 -0.92 -3.14
N ALA A 186 23.91 -0.15 -2.34
CA ALA A 186 23.39 0.43 -1.12
C ALA A 186 22.19 1.33 -1.45
N PRO A 187 21.15 1.34 -0.60
CA PRO A 187 20.00 2.19 -0.79
C PRO A 187 20.39 3.67 -0.88
N SER A 188 19.81 4.35 -1.85
CA SER A 188 19.87 5.81 -1.98
C SER A 188 18.83 6.45 -1.07
N GLN A 189 19.08 6.32 0.23
CA GLN A 189 18.28 6.92 1.28
C GLN A 189 18.11 8.43 0.99
N CYS A 190 16.90 8.95 1.23
CA CYS A 190 16.55 10.36 1.08
C CYS A 190 16.36 10.91 -0.34
N GLN A 191 16.33 10.08 -1.38
CA GLN A 191 15.98 10.57 -2.73
C GLN A 191 14.48 10.77 -2.94
N VAL A 192 13.67 10.14 -2.09
CA VAL A 192 12.21 10.27 -2.13
C VAL A 192 11.80 11.53 -1.38
N GLU A 193 11.06 12.41 -2.04
CA GLU A 193 10.44 13.60 -1.42
C GLU A 193 8.91 13.49 -1.53
N ILE A 194 8.23 13.54 -0.38
CA ILE A 194 6.76 13.63 -0.36
C ILE A 194 6.36 15.10 -0.48
N SER A 195 5.76 15.46 -1.62
CA SER A 195 5.15 16.77 -1.79
C SER A 195 3.95 16.96 -0.87
N SER A 196 3.63 18.20 -0.52
CA SER A 196 2.47 18.54 0.30
C SER A 196 1.15 17.98 -0.26
N ALA A 197 0.96 18.06 -1.59
CA ALA A 197 -0.21 17.51 -2.25
C ALA A 197 -0.30 15.98 -2.08
N LYS A 198 0.83 15.27 -2.17
CA LYS A 198 0.86 13.82 -1.97
C LYS A 198 0.64 13.45 -0.51
N ALA A 199 1.24 14.17 0.44
CA ALA A 199 1.00 13.99 1.87
C ALA A 199 -0.49 14.16 2.21
N SER A 200 -1.14 15.21 1.70
CA SER A 200 -2.58 15.41 1.85
C SER A 200 -3.38 14.24 1.29
N SER A 201 -3.07 13.78 0.07
CA SER A 201 -3.75 12.62 -0.53
C SER A 201 -3.60 11.33 0.28
N ILE A 202 -2.47 11.13 0.97
CA ILE A 202 -2.24 9.96 1.83
C ILE A 202 -3.01 10.11 3.14
N ASN A 203 -3.01 11.30 3.74
CA ASN A 203 -3.72 11.56 4.99
C ASN A 203 -5.25 11.56 4.84
N ASP A 204 -5.75 11.97 3.67
CA ASP A 204 -7.17 11.96 3.32
C ASP A 204 -7.63 10.59 2.77
N TYR A 205 -6.74 9.60 2.73
CA TYR A 205 -7.09 8.25 2.30
C TYR A 205 -8.17 7.67 3.20
N GLU A 206 -9.27 7.21 2.62
CA GLU A 206 -10.26 6.42 3.34
C GLU A 206 -10.05 4.95 2.98
N PRO A 207 -9.65 4.07 3.93
CA PRO A 207 -9.52 2.66 3.64
C PRO A 207 -10.87 2.13 3.18
N VAL A 208 -10.87 1.44 2.04
CA VAL A 208 -12.07 0.75 1.55
C VAL A 208 -12.49 -0.23 2.64
N ARG A 209 -13.54 0.10 3.38
CA ARG A 209 -14.15 -0.85 4.31
C ARG A 209 -14.55 -2.04 3.46
N ARG A 210 -13.95 -3.22 3.67
CA ARG A 210 -14.51 -4.50 3.19
C ARG A 210 -15.81 -4.77 3.96
N GLY A 211 -16.82 -3.94 3.71
CA GLY A 211 -18.20 -4.19 4.05
C GLY A 211 -18.77 -5.13 2.99
N THR A 212 -19.54 -6.11 3.44
CA THR A 212 -20.35 -7.00 2.60
C THR A 212 -20.99 -6.26 1.42
N CYS A 213 -20.82 -6.78 0.20
CA CYS A 213 -21.44 -6.24 -1.02
C CYS A 213 -22.91 -5.86 -0.79
N GLY A 214 -23.20 -4.56 -0.73
CA GLY A 214 -24.50 -4.02 -1.05
C GLY A 214 -24.50 -3.65 -2.53
N VAL A 215 -25.42 -4.21 -3.32
CA VAL A 215 -25.56 -3.85 -4.73
C VAL A 215 -26.00 -2.40 -4.84
N LEU A 216 -25.13 -1.54 -5.37
CA LEU A 216 -25.46 -0.16 -5.75
C LEU A 216 -26.15 -0.18 -7.12
N ASN A 217 -27.48 -0.09 -7.15
CA ASN A 217 -28.21 0.22 -8.37
C ASN A 217 -28.26 1.75 -8.53
N VAL A 218 -27.43 2.28 -9.42
CA VAL A 218 -27.49 3.68 -9.83
C VAL A 218 -28.42 3.79 -11.05
N SER A 219 -29.57 4.43 -10.86
CA SER A 219 -30.46 4.87 -11.94
C SER A 219 -30.18 6.34 -12.22
N ILE A 220 -29.62 6.64 -13.39
CA ILE A 220 -29.42 8.03 -13.84
C ILE A 220 -30.67 8.44 -14.62
N ASP A 221 -31.56 9.21 -13.99
CA ASP A 221 -32.57 9.97 -14.73
C ASP A 221 -31.99 11.33 -15.13
N ARG A 222 -32.20 11.71 -16.40
CA ARG A 222 -31.81 13.03 -16.92
C ARG A 222 -32.77 14.08 -16.38
N GLU A 223 -32.56 14.50 -15.14
CA GLU A 223 -32.82 15.84 -14.61
C GLU A 223 -32.34 15.84 -13.15
N VAL A 224 -31.34 16.67 -12.86
CA VAL A 224 -30.49 16.57 -11.66
C VAL A 224 -31.28 16.77 -10.37
N LYS A 225 -31.57 15.68 -9.67
CA LYS A 225 -31.67 15.59 -8.21
C LYS A 225 -31.23 14.18 -7.78
N LEU A 226 -30.02 14.07 -7.22
CA LEU A 226 -29.54 12.82 -6.65
C LEU A 226 -30.32 12.52 -5.36
N SER A 227 -31.10 11.44 -5.35
CA SER A 227 -31.71 10.88 -4.13
C SER A 227 -31.12 9.49 -3.88
N ILE A 228 -30.24 9.39 -2.88
CA ILE A 228 -29.65 8.13 -2.42
C ILE A 228 -30.62 7.49 -1.44
N THR A 229 -31.12 6.29 -1.74
CA THR A 229 -31.91 5.50 -0.78
C THR A 229 -31.20 4.20 -0.46
N VAL A 230 -30.81 4.04 0.80
CA VAL A 230 -30.21 2.80 1.32
C VAL A 230 -31.32 1.90 1.85
N LYS A 231 -31.44 0.66 1.35
CA LYS A 231 -32.30 -0.37 1.95
C LYS A 231 -31.44 -1.47 2.57
N SER A 232 -31.61 -1.68 3.88
CA SER A 232 -30.96 -2.78 4.61
C SER A 232 -31.61 -4.13 4.29
N PRO A 233 -30.87 -5.26 4.20
CA PRO A 233 -31.44 -6.55 3.79
C PRO A 233 -32.16 -7.33 4.90
N PHE A 234 -32.27 -6.80 6.12
CA PHE A 234 -32.91 -7.52 7.23
C PHE A 234 -34.22 -6.86 7.67
N SER A 235 -35.33 -7.23 7.02
CA SER A 235 -36.61 -7.36 7.72
C SER A 235 -37.43 -8.49 7.09
N ASN A 236 -37.72 -9.50 7.91
CA ASN A 236 -38.61 -10.61 7.57
C ASN A 236 -40.02 -10.09 7.27
N ASN A 237 -40.64 -10.72 6.27
CA ASN A 237 -42.03 -10.55 5.85
C ASN A 237 -43.00 -10.43 7.03
N ARG A 238 -43.68 -9.29 7.13
CA ARG A 238 -45.08 -9.25 7.57
C ARG A 238 -45.82 -8.18 6.78
N LEU A 239 -46.64 -8.64 5.84
CA LEU A 239 -47.71 -7.87 5.20
C LEU A 239 -48.52 -7.17 6.29
N LEU A 240 -48.35 -5.86 6.45
CA LEU A 240 -49.32 -5.00 7.10
C LEU A 240 -50.03 -4.24 5.99
N LYS A 241 -51.32 -4.58 5.86
CA LYS A 241 -52.27 -4.05 4.91
C LYS A 241 -52.36 -2.52 5.00
N ASP A 242 -52.68 -1.95 3.84
CA ASP A 242 -53.13 -0.58 3.60
C ASP A 242 -53.86 0.03 4.79
N THR A 243 -53.32 1.14 5.31
CA THR A 243 -54.11 2.15 6.02
C THR A 243 -53.78 3.50 5.41
N HIS A 244 -54.82 4.15 4.90
CA HIS A 244 -54.79 5.49 4.31
C HIS A 244 -54.14 6.54 5.21
N PRO A 245 -53.49 7.58 4.64
CA PRO A 245 -53.08 8.75 5.41
C PRO A 245 -54.30 9.60 5.80
N PRO A 246 -54.38 10.13 7.03
CA PRO A 246 -55.39 11.14 7.34
C PRO A 246 -54.99 12.49 6.71
N GLU A 247 -55.95 13.09 6.01
CA GLU A 247 -55.93 14.50 5.61
C GLU A 247 -55.71 15.39 6.84
N VAL A 248 -54.70 16.27 6.78
CA VAL A 248 -54.64 17.45 7.64
C VAL A 248 -55.42 18.55 6.91
N LYS A 249 -56.63 18.85 7.41
CA LYS A 249 -57.30 20.12 7.11
C LYS A 249 -56.77 21.17 8.09
N LEU A 250 -56.51 22.36 7.55
CA LEU A 250 -56.08 23.58 8.24
C LEU A 250 -56.86 23.85 9.53
#